data_AF-A0A2A5QQB9-F1
#
_entry.id   AF-A0A2A5QQB9-F1
#
_cell.length_a   1.000
_cell.length_b   1.000
_cell.length_c   1.000
_cell.angle_alpha   90.00
_cell.angle_beta   90.00
_cell.angle_gamma   90.00
#
_symmetry.space_group_name_H-M   'P 1'
#
loop_
_entity.id
_entity.type
_entity.pdbx_description
1 polymer ?
#
loop_
_entity_poly.entity_id
_entity_poly.type
_entity_poly.pdbx_seq_one_letter_code
_entity_poly.pdbx_strand_id
1 'polypeptide(L)'
;MTYWRIDPGKTLPPHRHQNEQIGYVIHGELTAILETSEVPLRPGDSYAFLSQEYHGAENRGDRPAVGIGVLSPPRSEPEWGTD
;
A
#
# COMPACT_ATOMS: atom_id res chain seq x y z
N MET A 1 -1.64 -12.55 5.19
CA MET A 1 -0.54 -11.59 5.43
C MET A 1 0.35 -11.62 4.21
N THR A 2 0.75 -10.46 3.73
CA THR A 2 1.53 -10.29 2.51
C THR A 2 2.72 -9.38 2.83
N TYR A 3 3.90 -9.77 2.39
CA TYR A 3 5.05 -8.88 2.32
C TYR A 3 4.94 -8.08 1.02
N TRP A 4 5.11 -6.76 1.10
CA TRP A 4 5.17 -5.90 -0.07
C TRP A 4 6.49 -5.16 -0.12
N ARG A 5 6.97 -4.96 -1.36
CA ARG A 5 8.13 -4.13 -1.69
C ARG A 5 7.77 -3.28 -2.90
N ILE A 6 7.97 -1.98 -2.79
CA ILE A 6 7.75 -1.03 -3.87
C ILE A 6 9.08 -0.33 -4.13
N ASP A 7 9.68 -0.59 -5.29
CA ASP A 7 10.96 0.03 -5.67
C ASP A 7 10.79 1.53 -6.00
N PRO A 8 11.88 2.32 -5.95
CA PRO A 8 11.86 3.75 -6.29
C PRO A 8 11.16 4.04 -7.62
N GLY A 9 10.29 5.05 -7.63
CA GLY A 9 9.53 5.47 -8.81
C GLY A 9 8.39 4.54 -9.22
N LYS A 10 8.12 3.47 -8.46
CA LYS A 10 6.98 2.58 -8.72
C LYS A 10 5.72 3.10 -8.02
N THR A 11 4.60 2.85 -8.70
CA THR A 11 3.26 3.19 -8.24
C THR A 11 2.46 1.92 -8.06
N LEU A 12 1.80 1.81 -6.92
CA LEU A 12 0.61 1.01 -6.71
C LEU A 12 -0.58 1.85 -7.17
N PRO A 13 -1.21 1.52 -8.32
CA PRO A 13 -2.31 2.33 -8.84
C PRO A 13 -3.43 2.44 -7.81
N PRO A 14 -4.03 3.62 -7.64
CA PRO A 14 -5.19 3.77 -6.77
C PRO A 14 -6.35 2.89 -7.23
N HIS A 15 -6.93 2.16 -6.28
CA HIS A 15 -7.99 1.20 -6.54
C HIS A 15 -8.91 1.05 -5.33
N ARG A 16 -9.92 0.19 -5.48
CA ARG A 16 -10.84 -0.22 -4.41
C ARG A 16 -10.92 -1.73 -4.38
N HIS A 17 -11.10 -2.30 -3.20
CA HIS A 17 -11.39 -3.72 -3.05
C HIS A 17 -12.21 -3.99 -1.81
N GLN A 18 -12.96 -5.08 -1.86
CA GLN A 18 -13.83 -5.56 -0.79
C GLN A 18 -13.09 -5.96 0.49
N ASN A 19 -11.78 -6.22 0.44
CA ASN A 19 -10.99 -6.55 1.61
C ASN A 19 -10.72 -5.28 2.45
N GLU A 20 -10.84 -5.38 3.76
CA GLU A 20 -10.15 -4.45 4.66
C GLU A 20 -8.66 -4.75 4.62
N GLN A 21 -7.82 -3.72 4.67
CA GLN A 21 -6.37 -3.86 4.68
C GLN A 21 -5.76 -3.07 5.84
N ILE A 22 -4.97 -3.75 6.67
CA ILE A 22 -4.12 -3.12 7.69
C ILE A 22 -2.67 -3.36 7.29
N GLY A 23 -1.82 -2.35 7.39
CA GLY A 23 -0.40 -2.51 7.09
C GLY A 23 0.51 -1.77 8.04
N TYR A 24 1.79 -2.15 7.97
CA TYR A 24 2.88 -1.57 8.76
C TYR A 24 4.09 -1.34 7.87
N VAL A 25 4.66 -0.14 7.92
CA VAL A 25 5.86 0.23 7.14
C VAL A 25 7.11 -0.12 7.93
N ILE A 26 7.96 -0.96 7.35
CA ILE A 26 9.21 -1.44 7.95
C ILE A 26 10.39 -0.57 7.50
N HIS A 27 10.44 -0.20 6.21
CA HIS A 27 11.54 0.58 5.64
C HIS A 27 11.05 1.46 4.48
N GLY A 28 11.79 2.53 4.19
CA GLY A 28 11.45 3.50 3.14
C GLY A 28 10.22 4.35 3.49
N GLU A 29 9.80 5.19 2.56
CA GLU A 29 8.61 6.04 2.68
C GLU A 29 7.72 5.82 1.46
N LEU A 30 6.40 5.77 1.69
CA LEU A 30 5.40 5.80 0.63
C LEU A 30 4.56 7.06 0.77
N THR A 31 4.04 7.56 -0.35
CA THR A 31 2.90 8.48 -0.33
C THR A 31 1.64 7.67 -0.62
N ALA A 32 0.78 7.50 0.39
CA ALA A 32 -0.54 6.93 0.20
C ALA A 32 -1.42 7.93 -0.56
N ILE A 33 -2.09 7.47 -1.61
CA ILE A 33 -2.98 8.26 -2.45
C ILE A 33 -4.41 7.91 -2.08
N LEU A 34 -5.16 8.87 -1.54
CA LEU A 34 -6.56 8.73 -1.15
C LEU A 34 -7.45 9.56 -2.08
N GLU A 35 -8.76 9.44 -1.94
CA GLU A 35 -9.74 10.11 -2.83
C GLU A 35 -9.52 11.62 -2.91
N THR A 36 -9.20 12.24 -1.77
CA THR A 36 -9.14 13.71 -1.63
C THR A 36 -7.82 14.21 -1.05
N SER A 37 -6.90 13.32 -0.72
CA SER A 37 -5.66 13.69 -0.04
C SER A 37 -4.54 12.69 -0.30
N GLU A 38 -3.32 13.12 0.01
CA GLU A 38 -2.15 12.26 0.06
C GLU A 38 -1.58 12.28 1.48
N VAL A 39 -1.12 11.12 1.95
CA VAL A 39 -0.58 10.96 3.31
C VAL A 39 0.77 10.25 3.23
N PRO A 40 1.85 10.80 3.81
CA PRO A 40 3.12 10.09 3.88
C PRO A 40 3.01 8.95 4.90
N LEU A 41 3.51 7.78 4.53
CA LEU A 41 3.67 6.61 5.39
C LEU A 41 5.16 6.31 5.57
N ARG A 42 5.64 6.40 6.80
CA ARG A 42 7.06 6.30 7.19
C ARG A 42 7.33 5.04 8.01
N PRO A 43 8.60 4.63 8.15
CA PRO A 43 8.93 3.47 8.97
C PRO A 43 8.40 3.63 10.40
N GLY A 44 7.66 2.63 10.87
CA GLY A 44 6.96 2.68 12.15
C GLY A 44 5.46 2.98 12.06
N ASP A 45 4.99 3.54 10.94
CA ASP A 45 3.58 3.86 10.76
C ASP A 45 2.75 2.60 10.52
N SER A 46 1.59 2.57 11.16
CA SER A 46 0.49 1.64 10.83
C SER A 46 -0.58 2.39 10.05
N TYR A 47 -1.24 1.70 9.11
CA TYR A 47 -2.38 2.24 8.38
C TYR A 47 -3.50 1.22 8.29
N ALA A 48 -4.72 1.70 8.08
CA ALA A 48 -5.88 0.87 7.81
C ALA A 48 -6.69 1.50 6.67
N PHE A 49 -7.05 0.67 5.69
CA PHE A 49 -8.02 0.98 4.65
C PHE A 49 -9.24 0.10 4.85
N LEU A 50 -10.41 0.72 4.92
CA LEU A 50 -11.68 0.02 5.05
C LEU A 50 -12.06 -0.65 3.74
N SER A 51 -13.03 -1.57 3.82
CA SER A 51 -13.62 -2.19 2.64
C SER A 51 -14.10 -1.12 1.65
N GLN A 52 -13.71 -1.29 0.39
CA GLN A 52 -14.00 -0.40 -0.73
C GLN A 52 -13.44 1.01 -0.60
N GLU A 53 -12.60 1.33 0.38
CA GLU A 53 -11.92 2.62 0.47
C GLU A 53 -10.97 2.82 -0.72
N TYR A 54 -10.92 4.03 -1.29
CA TYR A 54 -10.01 4.33 -2.40
C TYR A 54 -8.62 4.56 -1.87
N HIS A 55 -7.68 3.74 -2.33
CA HIS A 55 -6.30 3.87 -1.92
C HIS A 55 -5.33 3.37 -3.00
N GLY A 56 -4.19 4.04 -3.08
CA GLY A 56 -3.00 3.63 -3.81
C GLY A 56 -1.75 4.04 -3.05
N ALA A 57 -0.57 3.81 -3.63
CA ALA A 57 0.67 4.27 -3.04
C ALA A 57 1.73 4.55 -4.09
N GLU A 58 2.60 5.52 -3.83
CA GLU A 58 3.75 5.82 -4.67
C GLU A 58 5.02 5.79 -3.84
N ASN A 59 6.07 5.17 -4.36
CA ASN A 59 7.41 5.36 -3.83
C ASN A 59 8.10 6.49 -4.58
N ARG A 60 8.00 7.71 -4.03
CA ARG A 60 8.66 8.92 -4.57
C ARG A 60 10.10 9.08 -4.07
N GLY A 61 10.60 8.15 -3.25
CA GLY A 61 11.95 8.18 -2.69
C GLY A 61 13.00 7.53 -3.60
N ASP A 62 14.22 7.45 -3.08
CA ASP A 62 15.40 6.87 -3.75
C ASP A 62 15.74 5.45 -3.27
N ARG A 63 14.97 4.92 -2.32
CA ARG A 63 15.13 3.58 -1.73
C ARG A 63 13.83 2.79 -1.77
N PRO A 64 13.89 1.45 -1.83
CA PRO A 64 12.69 0.63 -1.75
C PRO A 64 11.90 0.86 -0.47
N ALA A 65 10.59 0.97 -0.59
CA ALA A 65 9.67 0.93 0.53
C ALA A 65 9.22 -0.51 0.78
N VAL A 66 9.21 -0.93 2.04
CA VAL A 66 8.97 -2.31 2.45
C VAL A 66 8.06 -2.34 3.65
N GLY A 67 7.14 -3.31 3.67
CA GLY A 67 6.30 -3.56 4.82
C GLY A 67 5.46 -4.81 4.70
N ILE A 68 4.51 -4.92 5.61
CA ILE A 68 3.55 -6.02 5.64
C ILE A 68 2.13 -5.48 5.52
N GLY A 69 1.26 -6.27 4.91
CA GLY A 69 -0.19 -6.04 4.83
C GLY A 69 -0.95 -7.28 5.30
N VAL A 70 -2.05 -7.06 6.01
CA VAL A 70 -3.02 -8.09 6.40
C VAL A 70 -4.35 -7.69 5.79
N LEU A 71 -4.93 -8.60 5.00
CA LEU A 71 -6.18 -8.37 4.30
C LEU A 71 -7.25 -9.32 4.83
N SER A 72 -8.45 -8.79 5.07
CA SER A 72 -9.61 -9.57 5.52
C SER A 72 -10.84 -9.23 4.66
N PRO A 73 -11.47 -10.22 3.98
CA PRO A 73 -11.00 -11.59 3.85
C PRO A 73 -9.63 -11.65 3.14
N PRO A 74 -8.92 -12.79 3.15
CA PRO A 74 -7.71 -12.94 2.35
C PRO A 74 -7.99 -12.60 0.88
N ARG A 75 -7.10 -11.83 0.24
CA ARG A 75 -7.23 -11.43 -1.17
C ARG A 75 -6.48 -12.44 -2.06
N SER A 76 -7.04 -12.73 -3.22
CA SER A 76 -6.33 -13.38 -4.34
C SER A 76 -5.31 -12.42 -4.96
N GLU A 77 -4.48 -12.88 -5.90
CA GLU A 77 -3.56 -11.99 -6.59
C GLU A 77 -4.29 -10.80 -7.25
N PRO A 78 -3.78 -9.57 -7.12
CA PRO A 78 -4.34 -8.41 -7.80
C PRO A 78 -4.02 -8.47 -9.30
N GLU A 79 -4.89 -7.87 -10.13
CA GLU A 79 -4.71 -7.85 -11.60
C GLU A 79 -3.38 -7.24 -12.06
N TRP A 80 -2.82 -6.31 -11.27
CA TRP A 80 -1.53 -5.64 -11.55
C TRP A 80 -0.30 -6.40 -11.02
N GLY A 81 -0.47 -7.61 -10.48
CA GLY A 81 0.63 -8.43 -9.92
C GLY A 81 1.39 -9.27 -10.94
N THR A 82 1.21 -9.05 -12.25
CA THR A 82 1.76 -9.91 -13.32
C THR A 82 2.95 -9.31 -14.09
N ASP A 83 3.46 -8.15 -13.65
CA ASP A 83 4.65 -7.49 -14.23
C ASP A 83 5.93 -7.73 -13.40
#